data_AF-A0A2V8ZD76-F1
#
_entry.id   AF-A0A2V8ZD76-F1
#
_cell.length_a   1.000
_cell.length_b   1.000
_cell.length_c   1.000
_cell.angle_alpha   90.00
_cell.angle_beta   90.00
_cell.angle_gamma   90.00
#
_symmetry.space_group_name_H-M   'P 1'
#
loop_
_entity.id
_entity.type
_entity.pdbx_description
1 polymer ?
#
loop_
_entity_poly.entity_id
_entity_poly.type
_entity_poly.pdbx_seq_one_letter_code
_entity_poly.pdbx_strand_id
1 'polypeptide(L)'
;MALLKTPSKQPKTTTLQVRLEEEVRRNLDRYADFIDANPSYVVSEALKLLFKKDAEFKRWAGQHTDNHKNNHHQDQTKREALTKSA
;
A
#
# COMPACT_ATOMS: atom_id res chain seq x y z
N MET A 1 37.55 -8.15 -10.55
CA MET A 1 36.54 -8.57 -9.54
C MET A 1 35.31 -7.70 -9.73
N ALA A 2 34.20 -8.25 -10.22
CA ALA A 2 32.97 -7.49 -10.43
C ALA A 2 32.09 -7.58 -9.18
N LEU A 3 31.96 -6.48 -8.45
CA LEU A 3 31.04 -6.36 -7.32
C LEU A 3 29.62 -6.21 -7.89
N LEU A 4 28.84 -7.28 -7.82
CA LEU A 4 27.40 -7.27 -8.13
C LEU A 4 26.72 -6.29 -7.17
N LYS A 5 26.30 -5.13 -7.68
CA LYS A 5 25.47 -4.18 -6.92
C LYS A 5 24.19 -4.88 -6.48
N THR A 6 23.98 -4.94 -5.17
CA THR A 6 22.74 -5.45 -4.57
C THR A 6 21.55 -4.65 -5.11
N PRO A 7 20.50 -5.28 -5.67
CA PRO A 7 19.33 -4.55 -6.14
C PRO A 7 18.70 -3.82 -4.94
N SER A 8 18.58 -2.50 -5.04
CA SER A 8 17.91 -1.65 -4.05
C SER A 8 16.51 -2.19 -3.80
N LYS A 9 16.14 -2.36 -2.53
CA LYS A 9 14.81 -2.82 -2.11
C LYS A 9 13.78 -1.81 -2.58
N GLN A 10 13.24 -2.00 -3.78
CA GLN A 10 12.15 -1.16 -4.27
C GLN A 10 10.99 -1.23 -3.27
N PRO A 11 10.37 -0.09 -2.93
CA PRO A 11 9.18 -0.07 -2.09
C PRO A 11 8.14 -1.04 -2.68
N LYS A 12 7.56 -1.89 -1.83
CA LYS A 12 6.46 -2.77 -2.26
C LYS A 12 5.25 -1.89 -2.56
N THR A 13 5.03 -1.60 -3.83
CA THR A 13 3.86 -0.86 -4.31
C THR A 13 2.74 -1.84 -4.65
N THR A 14 1.53 -1.56 -4.18
CA THR A 14 0.32 -2.32 -4.51
C THR A 14 -0.65 -1.41 -5.24
N THR A 15 -1.40 -1.96 -6.19
CA THR A 15 -2.45 -1.24 -6.93
C THR A 15 -3.77 -1.26 -6.15
N LEU A 16 -4.43 -0.11 -6.08
CA LEU A 16 -5.76 0.05 -5.51
C LEU A 16 -6.69 0.62 -6.59
N GLN A 17 -7.75 -0.09 -6.94
CA GLN A 17 -8.78 0.40 -7.85
C GLN A 17 -9.99 0.88 -7.04
N VAL A 18 -10.39 2.14 -7.24
CA VAL A 18 -11.50 2.78 -6.52
C VAL A 18 -12.43 3.46 -7.51
N ARG A 19 -13.73 3.35 -7.29
CA ARG A 19 -14.73 4.17 -8.02
C ARG A 19 -14.91 5.49 -7.27
N LEU A 20 -14.79 6.59 -8.00
CA LEU A 20 -14.98 7.94 -7.47
C LEU A 20 -16.17 8.58 -8.17
N GLU A 21 -16.85 9.47 -7.45
CA GLU A 21 -17.81 10.38 -8.07
C GLU A 21 -17.11 11.28 -9.09
N GLU A 22 -17.84 11.68 -10.13
CA GLU A 22 -17.28 12.45 -11.24
C GLU A 22 -16.69 13.78 -10.76
N GLU A 23 -17.38 14.46 -9.84
CA GLU A 23 -16.90 15.71 -9.26
C GLU A 23 -15.59 15.53 -8.49
N VAL A 24 -15.50 14.46 -7.68
CA VAL A 24 -14.29 14.13 -6.91
C VAL A 24 -13.13 13.83 -7.84
N ARG A 25 -13.37 13.07 -8.92
CA ARG A 25 -12.35 12.79 -9.94
C ARG A 25 -11.86 14.07 -10.61
N ARG A 26 -12.77 14.95 -11.03
CA ARG A 26 -12.41 16.22 -11.67
C ARG A 26 -11.60 17.14 -10.77
N ASN A 27 -11.95 17.21 -9.48
CA ASN A 27 -11.20 18.00 -8.51
C ASN A 27 -9.82 17.40 -8.21
N LEU A 28 -9.71 16.07 -8.17
CA LEU A 28 -8.44 15.38 -8.04
C LEU A 28 -7.49 15.71 -9.20
N ASP A 29 -7.99 15.67 -10.45
CA ASP A 29 -7.18 15.98 -11.63
C ASP A 29 -6.69 17.44 -11.58
N ARG A 30 -7.58 18.40 -11.28
CA ARG A 30 -7.20 19.83 -11.13
C ARG A 30 -6.19 20.07 -10.01
N TYR A 31 -6.36 19.39 -8.89
CA TYR A 31 -5.47 19.54 -7.76
C TYR A 31 -4.09 18.99 -8.08
N ALA A 32 -4.02 17.85 -8.79
CA ALA A 32 -2.78 17.31 -9.29
C ALA A 32 -2.06 18.29 -10.22
N ASP A 33 -2.79 18.91 -11.17
CA ASP A 33 -2.25 19.95 -12.05
C ASP A 33 -1.75 21.17 -11.27
N PHE A 34 -2.50 21.63 -10.27
CA PHE A 34 -2.14 22.78 -9.44
C PHE A 34 -0.79 22.60 -8.70
N ILE A 35 -0.48 21.37 -8.27
CA ILE A 35 0.77 21.08 -7.55
C ILE A 35 1.86 20.46 -8.44
N ASP A 36 1.65 20.43 -9.76
CA ASP A 36 2.54 19.79 -10.75
C ASP A 36 2.85 18.32 -10.40
N ALA A 37 1.80 17.56 -10.08
CA ALA A 37 1.88 16.15 -9.75
C ALA A 37 0.85 15.32 -10.54
N ASN A 38 0.83 14.01 -10.31
CA ASN A 38 -0.18 13.12 -10.87
C ASN A 38 -1.26 12.75 -9.82
N PRO A 39 -2.47 12.35 -10.25
CA PRO A 39 -3.54 11.93 -9.35
C PRO A 39 -3.15 10.82 -8.36
N SER A 40 -2.35 9.84 -8.81
CA SER A 40 -1.90 8.73 -7.94
C SER A 40 -1.03 9.20 -6.78
N TYR A 41 -0.19 10.21 -7.01
CA TYR A 41 0.63 10.84 -5.97
C TYR A 41 -0.25 11.55 -4.94
N VAL A 42 -1.21 12.35 -5.40
CA VAL A 42 -2.16 13.06 -4.53
C VAL A 42 -2.94 12.09 -3.65
N VAL A 43 -3.49 11.01 -4.23
CA VAL A 43 -4.21 9.97 -3.47
C VAL A 43 -3.30 9.33 -2.43
N SER A 44 -2.07 8.99 -2.81
CA SER A 44 -1.11 8.36 -1.89
C SER A 44 -0.75 9.28 -0.72
N GLU A 45 -0.49 10.57 -0.98
CA GLU A 45 -0.18 11.55 0.07
C GLU A 45 -1.40 11.87 0.94
N ALA A 46 -2.60 11.96 0.36
CA ALA A 46 -3.83 12.17 1.10
C ALA A 46 -4.10 11.02 2.08
N LEU A 47 -3.92 9.76 1.64
CA LEU A 47 -4.05 8.59 2.50
C LEU A 47 -3.01 8.60 3.63
N LYS A 48 -1.73 8.89 3.31
CA LYS A 48 -0.68 9.02 4.34
C LYS A 48 -1.02 10.11 5.35
N LEU A 49 -1.54 11.25 4.89
CA LEU A 49 -1.94 12.35 5.75
C LEU A 49 -3.12 11.97 6.66
N LEU A 50 -4.13 11.29 6.11
CA LEU A 50 -5.30 10.81 6.83
C LEU A 50 -4.89 9.86 7.96
N PHE A 51 -4.12 8.82 7.65
CA PHE A 51 -3.66 7.85 8.65
C PHE A 51 -2.78 8.48 9.74
N LYS A 52 -2.04 9.54 9.39
CA LYS A 52 -1.23 10.29 10.36
C LYS A 52 -2.04 11.27 11.20
N LYS A 53 -3.21 11.73 10.77
CA LYS A 53 -4.02 12.69 11.53
C LYS A 53 -5.07 12.01 12.40
N ASP A 54 -5.60 10.87 11.97
CA ASP A 54 -6.66 10.18 12.67
C ASP A 54 -6.13 9.44 13.93
N ALA A 55 -6.46 10.00 15.10
CA ALA A 55 -6.06 9.44 16.38
C ALA A 55 -6.82 8.15 16.72
N GLU A 56 -8.07 8.01 16.29
CA GLU A 56 -8.87 6.81 16.49
C GLU A 56 -8.30 5.66 15.65
N PHE A 57 -8.05 5.91 14.37
CA PHE A 57 -7.41 4.94 13.49
C PHE A 57 -6.06 4.48 14.05
N LYS A 58 -5.22 5.39 14.57
CA LYS A 58 -3.95 5.02 15.21
C LYS A 58 -4.14 4.13 16.43
N ARG A 59 -5.11 4.45 17.30
CA ARG A 59 -5.41 3.64 18.49
C ARG A 59 -5.91 2.26 18.10
N TRP A 60 -6.77 2.17 17.10
CA TRP A 60 -7.25 0.91 16.54
C TRP A 60 -6.11 0.11 15.91
N ALA A 61 -5.33 0.72 15.02
CA ALA A 61 -4.21 0.05 14.34
C ALA A 61 -3.17 -0.48 15.32
N GLY A 62 -2.85 0.27 16.38
CA GLY A 62 -1.92 -0.15 17.44
C GLY A 62 -2.39 -1.37 18.23
N GLN A 63 -3.71 -1.53 18.43
CA GLN A 63 -4.29 -2.71 19.08
C GLN A 63 -4.34 -3.94 18.15
N HIS A 64 -4.37 -3.72 16.84
CA HIS A 64 -4.49 -4.77 15.83
C HIS A 64 -3.15 -5.15 15.17
N THR A 65 -2.02 -4.54 15.56
CA THR A 65 -0.70 -4.83 14.97
C THR A 65 -0.19 -6.23 15.33
N ASP A 66 -0.66 -6.83 16.44
CA ASP A 66 -0.31 -8.19 16.84
C ASP A 66 -0.98 -9.27 15.97
N ASN A 67 -2.12 -8.98 15.35
CA ASN A 67 -2.88 -9.97 14.58
C ASN A 67 -2.35 -10.13 13.14
N HIS A 68 -1.66 -9.12 12.60
CA HIS A 68 -1.21 -9.12 11.21
C HIS A 68 0.09 -9.90 10.96
N LYS A 69 0.83 -10.27 12.02
CA LYS A 69 2.01 -11.16 11.93
C LYS A 69 1.63 -12.62 11.70
N ASN A 70 0.45 -13.06 12.17
CA ASN A 70 0.01 -14.46 12.03
C ASN A 70 -0.48 -14.81 10.63
N ASN A 71 -0.97 -13.85 9.86
CA ASN A 71 -1.55 -14.15 8.54
C ASN A 71 -0.51 -14.32 7.42
N HIS A 72 0.75 -13.90 7.65
CA HIS A 72 1.82 -14.06 6.66
C HIS A 72 2.47 -15.46 6.69
N HIS A 73 2.21 -16.27 7.74
CA HIS A 73 2.72 -17.64 7.85
C HIS A 73 1.80 -18.69 7.21
N GLN A 74 0.52 -18.36 6.99
CA GLN A 74 -0.48 -19.32 6.50
C GLN A 74 -0.51 -19.45 4.97
N ASP A 75 -0.11 -18.41 4.22
CA ASP A 75 -0.06 -18.48 2.74
C ASP A 75 1.15 -19.28 2.23
N GLN A 76 2.25 -19.31 3.00
CA GLN A 76 3.44 -20.09 2.64
C GLN A 76 3.25 -21.59 2.88
N THR A 77 2.54 -21.99 3.94
CA THR A 77 2.29 -23.42 4.24
C THR A 77 1.36 -24.09 3.24
N LYS A 78 0.45 -23.35 2.58
CA LYS A 78 -0.48 -23.92 1.61
C LYS A 78 0.17 -24.23 0.25
N ARG A 79 1.22 -23.49 -0.14
CA ARG A 79 1.92 -23.70 -1.41
C ARG A 79 2.92 -24.87 -1.37
N GLU A 80 3.47 -25.19 -0.21
CA GLU A 80 4.43 -26.29 -0.05
C GLU A 80 3.75 -27.68 0.06
N ALA A 81 2.46 -27.73 0.42
CA ALA A 81 1.69 -28.98 0.50
C ALA A 81 1.20 -29.50 -0.88
N LEU A 82 1.18 -28.67 -1.91
CA LEU A 82 0.72 -29.03 -3.26
C LEU A 82 1.83 -29.47 -4.22
N THR A 83 3.11 -29.33 -3.85
CA THR A 83 4.25 -29.70 -4.71
C THR A 83 4.99 -30.97 -4.26
N LYS A 84 4.49 -31.68 -3.24
CA LYS A 84 5.09 -32.94 -2.75
C LYS A 84 4.22 -34.19 -3.01
N SER A 85 3.11 -34.04 -3.72
CA SER A 85 2.25 -35.15 -4.14
C SER A 85 2.20 -35.22 -5.67
N ALA A 86 3.31 -35.62 -6.27
CA ALA A 86 3.41 -36.12 -7.64
C ALA A 86 4.57 -37.12 -7.72
#